data_AF-A0A913ZLJ1-F1
#
_entry.id   AF-A0A913ZLJ1-F1
#
_cell.length_a   1.000
_cell.length_b   1.000
_cell.length_c   1.000
_cell.angle_alpha   90.00
_cell.angle_beta   90.00
_cell.angle_gamma   90.00
#
_symmetry.space_group_name_H-M   'P 1'
#
loop_
_entity.id
_entity.type
_entity.pdbx_description
1 polymer ?
#
loop_
_entity_poly.entity_id
_entity_poly.type
_entity_poly.pdbx_seq_one_letter_code
_entity_poly.pdbx_strand_id
1 'polypeptide(L)'
;MAKEIPAWYFGKVTKDVAHERLAGTMSGTFLVRDNETSRGSYVISMNDNGMVVDYDIRKTGRTLKIRDRDFADLDALIGYYQKYPLDTITLDTPCSKEGMPSPPISPSWHK
;
A
#
# COMPACT_ATOMS: atom_id res chain seq x y z
N MET A 1 -7.34 -17.19 -14.80
CA MET A 1 -6.31 -17.21 -13.75
C MET A 1 -6.59 -16.03 -12.83
N ALA A 2 -6.78 -16.24 -11.52
CA ALA A 2 -7.00 -15.13 -10.60
C ALA A 2 -5.66 -14.39 -10.39
N LYS A 3 -5.64 -13.06 -10.56
CA LYS A 3 -4.46 -12.26 -10.19
C LYS A 3 -4.33 -12.33 -8.67
N GLU A 4 -3.25 -12.91 -8.17
CA GLU A 4 -2.97 -12.95 -6.74
C GLU A 4 -2.86 -11.53 -6.20
N ILE A 5 -3.43 -11.30 -5.02
CA ILE A 5 -3.37 -10.01 -4.35
C ILE A 5 -1.96 -9.85 -3.76
N PRO A 6 -1.20 -8.81 -4.11
CA PRO A 6 0.15 -8.64 -3.59
C PRO A 6 0.19 -8.57 -2.05
N ALA A 7 1.25 -9.09 -1.44
CA ALA A 7 1.42 -9.11 0.01
C ALA A 7 1.37 -7.69 0.61
N TRP A 8 1.88 -6.68 -0.11
CA TRP A 8 1.89 -5.28 0.32
C TRP A 8 0.53 -4.57 0.18
N TYR A 9 -0.46 -5.13 -0.53
CA TYR A 9 -1.75 -4.46 -0.72
C TYR A 9 -2.77 -4.90 0.33
N PHE A 10 -3.22 -3.95 1.15
CA PHE A 10 -4.11 -4.17 2.28
C PHE A 10 -5.58 -3.77 1.98
N GLY A 11 -5.84 -3.17 0.81
CA GLY A 11 -7.19 -2.75 0.43
C GLY A 11 -7.75 -1.69 1.38
N LYS A 12 -9.01 -1.86 1.80
CA LYS A 12 -9.75 -0.91 2.64
C LYS A 12 -9.35 -0.98 4.11
N VAL A 13 -8.13 -0.55 4.41
CA VAL A 13 -7.61 -0.37 5.77
C VAL A 13 -7.52 1.13 6.07
N THR A 14 -7.95 1.53 7.27
CA THR A 14 -7.91 2.93 7.70
C THR A 14 -6.48 3.39 7.97
N LYS A 15 -6.25 4.70 7.98
CA LYS A 15 -4.96 5.28 8.40
C LYS A 15 -4.51 4.74 9.77
N ASP A 16 -5.39 4.74 10.76
CA ASP A 16 -5.03 4.35 12.13
C ASP A 16 -4.59 2.89 12.22
N VAL A 17 -5.31 1.97 11.56
CA VAL A 17 -4.95 0.55 11.54
C VAL A 17 -3.62 0.33 10.80
N ALA A 18 -3.37 1.08 9.72
CA ALA A 18 -2.09 1.01 9.03
C ALA A 18 -0.94 1.52 9.90
N HIS A 19 -1.15 2.62 10.62
CA HIS A 19 -0.16 3.22 11.51
C HIS A 19 0.15 2.32 12.70
N GLU A 20 -0.86 1.74 13.33
CA GLU A 20 -0.70 0.77 14.42
C GLU A 20 0.14 -0.44 13.97
N ARG A 21 -0.10 -0.97 12.76
CA ARG A 21 0.65 -2.11 12.22
C ARG A 21 2.10 -1.79 11.87
N LEU A 22 2.39 -0.56 11.50
CA LEU A 22 3.75 -0.13 11.12
C LEU A 22 4.55 0.40 12.31
N ALA A 23 3.88 0.79 13.40
CA ALA A 23 4.53 1.24 14.63
C ALA A 23 5.44 0.13 15.18
N GLY A 24 6.69 0.50 15.50
CA GLY A 24 7.69 -0.44 16.03
C GLY A 24 8.26 -1.44 15.02
N THR A 25 7.85 -1.40 13.76
CA THR A 25 8.46 -2.20 12.69
C THR A 25 9.80 -1.59 12.23
N MET A 26 10.56 -2.35 11.43
CA MET A 26 11.83 -1.88 10.87
C MET A 26 11.61 -0.74 9.86
N SER A 27 12.54 0.22 9.79
CA SER A 27 12.56 1.24 8.74
C SER A 27 12.48 0.58 7.36
N GLY A 28 11.64 1.13 6.48
CA GLY A 28 11.37 0.60 5.14
C GLY A 28 10.22 -0.39 5.09
N THR A 29 9.64 -0.78 6.25
CA THR A 29 8.41 -1.59 6.27
C THR A 29 7.24 -0.76 5.75
N PHE A 30 6.46 -1.29 4.81
CA PHE A 30 5.39 -0.54 4.16
C PHE A 30 4.14 -1.36 3.84
N LEU A 31 3.02 -0.67 3.61
CA LEU A 31 1.81 -1.25 3.04
C LEU A 31 1.11 -0.23 2.13
N VAL A 32 0.30 -0.73 1.20
CA VAL A 32 -0.56 0.08 0.33
C VAL A 32 -2.02 -0.15 0.73
N ARG A 33 -2.74 0.93 0.96
CA ARG A 33 -4.17 0.92 1.29
C ARG A 33 -4.96 1.79 0.33
N ASP A 34 -6.27 1.56 0.26
CA ASP A 34 -7.19 2.44 -0.44
C ASP A 34 -7.23 3.81 0.24
N ASN A 35 -7.36 4.89 -0.54
CA ASN A 35 -7.61 6.20 0.04
C ASN A 35 -9.09 6.30 0.48
N GLU A 36 -9.32 6.52 1.77
CA GLU A 36 -10.65 6.58 2.39
C GLU A 36 -11.54 7.67 1.80
N THR A 37 -10.92 8.76 1.32
CA THR A 37 -11.63 9.96 0.85
C THR A 37 -11.72 10.07 -0.67
N SER A 38 -10.85 9.36 -1.41
CA SER A 38 -10.71 9.51 -2.85
C SER A 38 -10.82 8.17 -3.56
N ARG A 39 -11.99 7.93 -4.19
CA ARG A 39 -12.26 6.68 -4.93
C ARG A 39 -11.24 6.47 -6.05
N GLY A 40 -10.56 5.32 -5.99
CA GLY A 40 -9.57 4.91 -6.99
C GLY A 40 -8.18 5.52 -6.80
N SER A 41 -7.96 6.25 -5.71
CA SER A 41 -6.65 6.68 -5.23
C SER A 41 -6.17 5.74 -4.12
N TYR A 42 -4.86 5.71 -3.88
CA TYR A 42 -4.21 4.84 -2.91
C TYR A 42 -3.32 5.65 -1.98
N VAL A 43 -2.86 5.02 -0.90
CA VAL A 43 -1.88 5.59 0.02
C VAL A 43 -0.82 4.53 0.31
N ILE A 44 0.46 4.92 0.23
CA ILE A 44 1.55 4.14 0.84
C ILE A 44 1.70 4.62 2.28
N SER A 45 1.59 3.71 3.24
CA SER A 45 2.00 3.96 4.61
C SER A 45 3.32 3.22 4.85
N MET A 46 4.34 3.89 5.40
CA MET A 46 5.69 3.35 5.58
C MET A 46 6.26 3.76 6.95
N ASN A 47 6.99 2.86 7.60
CA ASN A 47 7.85 3.22 8.73
C ASN A 47 9.16 3.81 8.19
N ASP A 48 9.37 5.10 8.43
CA ASP A 48 10.59 5.83 8.12
C ASP A 48 11.28 6.23 9.42
N ASN A 49 12.35 5.50 9.76
CA ASN A 49 13.20 5.81 10.92
C ASN A 49 12.42 5.92 12.24
N GLY A 50 11.45 5.02 12.43
CA GLY A 50 10.61 4.94 13.64
C GLY A 50 9.34 5.80 13.59
N MET A 51 9.14 6.59 12.54
CA MET A 51 7.92 7.37 12.31
C MET A 51 7.10 6.76 11.17
N VAL A 52 5.79 6.63 11.35
CA VAL A 52 4.92 6.20 10.25
C VAL A 52 4.51 7.41 9.40
N VAL A 53 4.84 7.36 8.12
CA VAL A 53 4.57 8.39 7.12
C VAL A 53 3.60 7.88 6.05
N ASP A 54 2.77 8.78 5.52
CA ASP A 54 1.80 8.48 4.46
C ASP A 54 2.16 9.24 3.17
N TYR A 55 2.02 8.56 2.03
CA TYR A 55 2.19 9.15 0.71
C TYR A 55 0.96 8.92 -0.17
N ASP A 56 0.30 10.01 -0.56
CA ASP A 56 -0.88 9.95 -1.42
C ASP A 56 -0.51 9.60 -2.87
N ILE A 57 -1.16 8.57 -3.39
CA ILE A 57 -1.11 8.17 -4.79
C ILE A 57 -2.43 8.59 -5.43
N ARG A 58 -2.38 9.62 -6.28
CA ARG A 58 -3.55 10.15 -6.98
C ARG A 58 -3.70 9.49 -8.34
N LYS A 59 -4.92 9.12 -8.72
CA LYS A 59 -5.21 8.65 -10.08
C LYS A 59 -5.33 9.84 -11.04
N THR A 60 -4.54 9.86 -12.10
CA THR A 60 -4.51 10.91 -13.13
C THR A 60 -4.86 10.30 -14.49
N GLY A 61 -6.15 10.28 -14.84
CA GLY A 61 -6.60 9.61 -16.07
C GLY A 61 -6.30 8.11 -16.07
N ARG A 62 -5.26 7.69 -16.80
CA ARG A 62 -4.81 6.30 -16.91
C ARG A 62 -3.57 5.98 -16.07
N THR A 63 -2.95 6.98 -15.44
CA THR A 63 -1.71 6.83 -14.66
C THR A 63 -1.95 7.05 -13.17
N LEU A 64 -0.99 6.61 -12.36
CA LEU A 64 -0.90 6.86 -10.94
C LEU A 64 0.21 7.87 -10.67
N LYS A 65 -0.12 8.94 -9.95
CA LYS A 65 0.83 10.00 -9.60
C LYS A 65 1.14 9.98 -8.13
N ILE A 66 2.43 9.92 -7.79
CA ILE A 66 2.96 10.11 -6.44
C ILE A 66 4.10 11.11 -6.53
N ARG A 67 4.07 12.12 -5.65
CA ARG A 67 4.95 13.29 -5.75
C ARG A 67 4.90 13.90 -7.17
N ASP A 68 6.04 14.03 -7.82
CA ASP A 68 6.25 14.58 -9.16
C ASP A 68 6.32 13.51 -10.27
N ARG A 69 6.12 12.22 -9.92
CA ARG A 69 6.26 11.09 -10.86
C ARG A 69 4.93 10.43 -11.18
N ASP A 70 4.83 9.97 -12.43
CA ASP A 70 3.67 9.25 -12.96
C ASP A 70 4.08 7.80 -13.31
N PHE A 71 3.23 6.85 -12.95
CA PHE A 71 3.42 5.41 -13.14
C PHE A 71 2.22 4.79 -13.85
N ALA A 72 2.44 3.68 -14.54
CA ALA A 72 1.37 2.97 -15.24
C ALA A 72 0.40 2.29 -14.26
N ASP A 73 0.92 1.68 -13.19
CA ASP A 73 0.17 0.96 -12.17
C ASP A 73 0.94 0.90 -10.84
N LEU A 74 0.33 0.26 -9.83
CA LEU A 74 0.94 0.11 -8.51
C LEU A 74 2.18 -0.78 -8.55
N ASP A 75 2.20 -1.82 -9.39
CA ASP A 75 3.32 -2.75 -9.50
C ASP A 75 4.59 -2.01 -9.97
N ALA A 76 4.46 -1.15 -10.99
CA ALA A 76 5.53 -0.29 -11.48
C ALA A 76 5.99 0.75 -10.45
N LEU A 77 5.04 1.35 -9.72
CA LEU A 77 5.32 2.34 -8.68
C LEU A 77 6.10 1.72 -7.51
N ILE A 78 5.62 0.60 -6.98
CA ILE A 78 6.28 -0.11 -5.86
C ILE A 78 7.66 -0.60 -6.30
N GLY A 79 7.75 -1.26 -7.46
CA GLY A 79 9.03 -1.75 -7.98
C GLY A 79 10.07 -0.65 -8.22
N TYR A 80 9.64 0.59 -8.50
CA TYR A 80 10.54 1.74 -8.60
C TYR A 80 11.04 2.18 -7.21
N TYR A 81 10.13 2.39 -6.25
CA TYR A 81 10.51 2.89 -4.92
C TYR A 81 11.13 1.81 -4.01
N GLN A 82 11.12 0.55 -4.44
CA GLN A 82 11.99 -0.49 -3.86
C GLN A 82 13.47 -0.31 -4.24
N LYS A 83 13.77 0.45 -5.29
CA LYS A 83 15.14 0.71 -5.76
C LYS A 83 15.62 2.12 -5.46
N TYR A 84 14.70 3.08 -5.40
CA TYR A 84 14.99 4.50 -5.22
C TYR A 84 14.22 5.06 -4.03
N PRO A 85 14.84 5.92 -3.19
CA PRO A 85 14.17 6.46 -2.02
C PRO A 85 12.88 7.21 -2.32
N LEU A 86 11.89 7.03 -1.46
CA LEU A 86 10.69 7.86 -1.37
C LEU A 86 10.94 8.89 -0.25
N ASP A 87 11.43 10.06 -0.64
CA ASP A 87 12.05 11.10 0.20
C ASP A 87 13.37 10.69 0.86
N THR A 88 13.33 9.75 1.80
CA THR A 88 14.43 9.45 2.74
C THR A 88 14.98 8.04 2.56
N ILE A 89 14.10 7.06 2.43
CA ILE A 89 14.43 5.63 2.35
C ILE A 89 13.62 4.91 1.27
N THR A 90 14.05 3.72 0.88
CA THR A 90 13.35 2.85 -0.07
C THR A 90 12.21 2.07 0.61
N LEU A 91 11.23 1.65 -0.18
CA LEU A 91 10.29 0.61 0.22
C LEU A 91 11.06 -0.72 0.30
N ASP A 92 11.13 -1.34 1.47
CA ASP A 92 11.93 -2.55 1.65
C ASP A 92 11.02 -3.77 1.79
N THR A 93 10.39 -3.89 2.96
CA THR A 93 9.66 -5.09 3.36
C THR A 93 8.14 -4.83 3.45
N PRO A 94 7.28 -5.64 2.80
CA PRO A 94 5.84 -5.56 3.01
C PRO A 94 5.45 -5.82 4.48
N CYS A 95 4.53 -5.03 5.01
CA CYS A 95 3.97 -5.24 6.35
C CYS A 95 3.27 -6.61 6.45
N SER A 96 3.42 -7.28 7.60
CA SER A 96 2.76 -8.57 7.86
C SER A 96 1.24 -8.44 7.91
N LYS A 97 0.55 -9.36 7.23
CA LYS A 97 -0.92 -9.50 7.26
C LYS A 97 -1.40 -10.39 8.41
N GLU A 98 -0.50 -10.88 9.26
CA GLU A 98 -0.86 -11.70 10.40
C GLU A 98 -1.89 -10.98 11.30
N GLY A 99 -2.88 -11.75 11.76
CA GLY A 99 -3.98 -11.24 12.57
C GLY A 99 -5.02 -10.39 11.82
N MET A 100 -4.94 -10.18 10.50
CA MET A 100 -6.07 -9.61 9.75
C MET A 100 -7.18 -10.65 9.58
N PRO A 101 -8.46 -10.29 9.79
CA PRO A 101 -9.55 -11.15 9.35
C PRO A 101 -9.38 -11.37 7.84
N SER A 102 -9.33 -12.64 7.43
CA SER A 102 -9.36 -12.96 6.00
C SER A 102 -10.55 -12.24 5.37
N PRO A 103 -10.40 -11.59 4.20
CA PRO A 103 -11.55 -11.05 3.50
C PRO A 103 -12.61 -12.15 3.41
N PRO A 104 -13.90 -11.83 3.66
CA PRO A 104 -14.94 -12.84 3.67
C PRO A 104 -14.86 -13.61 2.37
N ILE A 105 -14.62 -14.92 2.46
CA ILE A 105 -14.67 -15.83 1.32
C ILE A 105 -16.09 -15.66 0.79
N SER A 106 -16.24 -14.96 -0.33
CA SER A 106 -17.55 -14.84 -0.98
C SER A 106 -17.97 -16.26 -1.33
N PRO A 107 -19.10 -16.77 -0.79
CA PRO A 107 -19.57 -18.08 -1.16
C PRO A 107 -19.87 -18.03 -2.66
N SER A 108 -19.16 -18.84 -3.43
CA SER A 108 -19.45 -19.06 -4.84
C SER A 108 -20.93 -19.40 -4.97
N TRP A 109 -21.65 -18.60 -5.75
CA TRP A 109 -23.02 -18.89 -6.15
C TRP A 109 -23.10 -20.35 -6.63
N HIS A 110 -23.79 -21.18 -5.86
CA HIS A 110 -24.25 -22.49 -6.30
C HIS A 110 -25.77 -22.49 -6.15
N LYS A 111 -26.45 -21.99 -7.19
CA LYS A 111 -27.41 -22.74 -8.00
C LYS A 111 -27.95 -21.85 -9.13
#